data_AF-A0A2T6BGK1-F1
#
_entry.id   AF-A0A2T6BGK1-F1
#
_cell.length_a   1.000
_cell.length_b   1.000
_cell.length_c   1.000
_cell.angle_alpha   90.00
_cell.angle_beta   90.00
_cell.angle_gamma   90.00
#
_symmetry.space_group_name_H-M   'P 1'
#
loop_
_entity.id
_entity.type
_entity.pdbx_description
1 polymer ?
#
loop_
_entity_poly.entity_id
_entity_poly.type
_entity_poly.pdbx_seq_one_letter_code
_entity_poly.pdbx_strand_id
1 'polypeptide(L)'
;MGLLEREMAQDMLMMEKQLTQSYSHTESYCANRALREAMHRMHTETEELHTRLFNTMHQKGWVQTPVAGQQEIESAILHWEQQALKQPELGGDKHQKDRR
;
A
#
# COMPACT_ATOMS: atom_id res chain seq x y z
N MET A 1 17.81 -19.20 19.97
CA MET A 1 17.92 -17.76 19.67
C MET A 1 17.10 -17.41 18.42
N GLY A 2 15.76 -17.48 18.48
CA GLY A 2 14.88 -17.13 17.33
C GLY A 2 14.04 -15.87 17.54
N LEU A 3 13.86 -15.46 18.81
CA LEU A 3 13.13 -14.24 19.17
C LEU A 3 13.88 -12.98 18.70
N LEU A 4 15.22 -12.95 18.89
CA LEU A 4 16.05 -11.81 18.48
C LEU A 4 16.02 -11.59 16.95
N GLU A 5 16.07 -12.66 16.16
CA GLU A 5 16.02 -12.55 14.68
C GLU A 5 14.67 -11.98 14.22
N ARG A 6 13.56 -12.42 14.84
CA ARG A 6 12.24 -11.90 14.54
C ARG A 6 12.10 -10.42 14.93
N GLU A 7 12.61 -10.04 16.09
CA GLU A 7 12.60 -8.64 16.56
C GLU A 7 13.41 -7.74 15.64
N MET A 8 14.62 -8.15 15.26
CA MET A 8 15.44 -7.44 14.27
C MET A 8 14.71 -7.31 12.93
N ALA A 9 14.06 -8.37 12.44
CA ALA A 9 13.29 -8.33 11.21
C ALA A 9 12.09 -7.38 11.31
N GLN A 10 11.41 -7.34 12.47
CA GLN A 10 10.31 -6.42 12.74
C GLN A 10 10.78 -4.96 12.72
N ASP A 11 11.91 -4.67 13.37
CA ASP A 11 12.50 -3.33 13.40
C ASP A 11 12.94 -2.88 12.01
N MET A 12 13.58 -3.75 11.24
CA MET A 12 13.92 -3.48 9.84
C MET A 12 12.66 -3.22 9.00
N LEU A 13 11.60 -4.02 9.17
CA LEU A 13 10.36 -3.84 8.41
C LEU A 13 9.69 -2.49 8.71
N MET A 14 9.72 -2.05 9.97
CA MET A 14 9.25 -0.72 10.38
C MET A 14 10.11 0.39 9.80
N MET A 15 11.43 0.23 9.78
CA MET A 15 12.37 1.18 9.20
C MET A 15 12.13 1.36 7.71
N GLU A 16 12.05 0.27 6.95
CA GLU A 16 11.75 0.30 5.51
C GLU A 16 10.43 1.03 5.23
N LYS A 17 9.38 0.76 6.02
CA LYS A 17 8.10 1.47 5.90
C LYS A 17 8.23 2.98 6.10
N GLN A 18 9.01 3.41 7.10
CA GLN A 18 9.25 4.83 7.35
C GLN A 18 10.04 5.48 6.20
N LEU A 19 11.03 4.77 5.64
CA LEU A 19 11.80 5.25 4.49
C LEU A 19 10.92 5.40 3.25
N THR A 20 10.09 4.41 2.93
CA THR A 20 9.11 4.48 1.82
C THR A 20 8.23 5.71 1.95
N GLN A 21 7.66 5.94 3.14
CA GLN A 21 6.82 7.12 3.41
C GLN A 21 7.60 8.43 3.22
N SER A 22 8.84 8.51 3.70
CA SER A 22 9.68 9.70 3.59
C SER A 22 10.05 10.02 2.13
N TYR A 23 10.42 9.00 1.34
CA TYR A 23 10.78 9.18 -0.06
C TYR A 23 9.57 9.56 -0.91
N SER A 24 8.43 8.88 -0.75
CA SER A 24 7.18 9.23 -1.46
C SER A 24 6.71 10.65 -1.14
N HIS A 25 6.78 11.03 0.14
CA HIS A 25 6.45 12.40 0.57
C HIS A 25 7.39 13.40 -0.10
N THR A 26 8.70 13.19 0.00
CA THR A 26 9.69 14.14 -0.55
C THR A 26 9.63 14.22 -2.08
N GLU A 27 9.43 13.10 -2.77
CA GLU A 27 9.25 13.04 -4.23
C GLU A 27 8.12 13.99 -4.68
N SER A 28 7.02 14.00 -3.94
CA SER A 28 5.83 14.83 -4.24
C SER A 28 6.09 16.34 -4.15
N TYR A 29 7.08 16.78 -3.36
CA TYR A 29 7.47 18.20 -3.23
C TYR A 29 8.68 18.58 -4.10
N CYS A 30 9.33 17.63 -4.77
CA CYS A 30 10.50 17.89 -5.58
C CYS A 30 10.12 18.62 -6.88
N ALA A 31 10.44 19.91 -6.97
CA ALA A 31 10.29 20.68 -8.20
C ALA A 31 11.35 20.31 -9.25
N ASN A 32 12.58 20.01 -8.82
CA ASN A 32 13.67 19.59 -9.69
C ASN A 32 13.44 18.16 -10.19
N ARG A 33 13.46 17.97 -11.52
CA ARG A 33 13.19 16.68 -12.16
C ARG A 33 14.25 15.62 -11.82
N ALA A 34 15.53 15.96 -11.89
CA ALA A 34 16.61 15.00 -11.61
C ALA A 34 16.59 14.54 -10.15
N LEU A 35 16.29 15.45 -9.21
CA LEU A 35 16.10 15.11 -7.80
C LEU A 35 14.89 14.21 -7.61
N ARG A 36 13.75 14.53 -8.23
CA ARG A 36 12.54 13.70 -8.16
C ARG A 36 12.80 12.29 -8.69
N GLU A 37 13.47 12.16 -9.84
CA GLU A 37 13.85 10.86 -10.41
C GLU A 37 14.81 10.09 -9.48
N ALA A 38 15.71 10.77 -8.78
CA ALA A 38 16.56 10.12 -7.77
C ALA A 38 15.76 9.63 -6.57
N MET A 39 14.83 10.43 -6.03
CA MET A 39 13.95 10.02 -4.93
C MET A 39 13.06 8.86 -5.33
N HIS A 40 12.52 8.87 -6.55
CA HIS A 40 11.71 7.78 -7.09
C HIS A 40 12.50 6.46 -7.16
N ARG A 41 13.76 6.50 -7.62
CA ARG A 41 14.63 5.30 -7.62
C ARG A 41 14.84 4.75 -6.21
N MET A 42 15.16 5.63 -5.25
CA MET A 42 15.34 5.23 -3.85
C MET A 42 14.05 4.63 -3.26
N HIS A 43 12.90 5.24 -3.56
CA HIS A 43 11.60 4.72 -3.16
C HIS A 43 11.36 3.30 -3.69
N THR A 44 11.58 3.06 -4.99
CA THR A 44 11.43 1.73 -5.60
C THR A 44 12.37 0.70 -4.98
N GLU A 45 13.65 1.04 -4.78
CA GLU A 45 14.61 0.12 -4.16
C GLU A 45 14.20 -0.27 -2.72
N THR A 46 13.73 0.70 -1.94
CA THR A 46 13.21 0.49 -0.58
C THR A 46 11.94 -0.38 -0.60
N GLU A 47 11.00 -0.16 -1.51
CA GLU A 47 9.81 -1.01 -1.64
C GLU A 47 10.16 -2.47 -2.00
N GLU A 48 11.14 -2.68 -2.87
CA GLU A 48 11.64 -4.02 -3.21
C GLU A 48 12.29 -4.72 -2.01
N LEU A 49 13.05 -3.99 -1.20
CA LEU A 49 13.63 -4.50 0.05
C LEU A 49 12.55 -4.84 1.08
N HIS A 50 11.61 -3.93 1.31
CA HIS A 50 10.45 -4.14 2.17
C HIS A 50 9.68 -5.41 1.77
N THR A 51 9.39 -5.57 0.48
CA THR A 51 8.67 -6.73 -0.06
C THR A 51 9.42 -8.03 0.18
N ARG A 52 10.74 -8.04 -0.07
CA ARG A 52 11.58 -9.23 0.19
C ARG A 52 11.63 -9.60 1.67
N LEU A 53 11.77 -8.61 2.54
CA LEU A 53 11.77 -8.82 3.99
C LEU A 53 10.40 -9.34 4.48
N PHE A 54 9.31 -8.70 4.05
CA PHE A 54 7.96 -9.12 4.37
C PHE A 54 7.69 -10.57 3.94
N ASN A 55 8.03 -10.93 2.70
CA ASN A 55 7.86 -12.29 2.20
C ASN A 55 8.69 -13.30 3.00
N THR A 56 9.91 -12.94 3.40
CA THR A 56 10.76 -13.78 4.24
C THR A 56 10.14 -13.98 5.62
N MET A 57 9.65 -12.91 6.26
CA MET A 57 8.98 -12.98 7.56
C MET A 57 7.67 -13.78 7.47
N HIS A 58 6.93 -13.66 6.37
CA HIS A 58 5.72 -14.43 6.10
C HIS A 58 6.01 -15.92 5.93
N GLN A 59 7.03 -16.30 5.13
CA GLN A 59 7.47 -17.69 4.97
C GLN A 59 7.92 -18.33 6.30
N LYS A 60 8.52 -17.53 7.19
CA LYS A 60 8.89 -17.94 8.54
C LYS A 60 7.72 -17.95 9.53
N GLY A 61 6.53 -17.54 9.12
CA GLY A 61 5.32 -17.49 9.95
C GLY A 61 5.30 -16.38 11.00
N TRP A 62 6.18 -15.37 10.89
CA TRP A 62 6.30 -14.27 11.84
C TRP A 62 5.30 -13.14 11.59
N VAL A 63 4.89 -12.98 10.33
CA VAL A 63 3.85 -12.04 9.91
C VAL A 63 2.75 -12.84 9.25
N GLN A 64 1.51 -12.58 9.67
CA GLN A 64 0.32 -13.20 9.10
C GLN A 64 -0.50 -12.12 8.42
N THR A 65 -0.84 -12.35 7.16
CA THR A 65 -1.80 -11.50 6.45
C THR A 65 -3.15 -12.19 6.55
N PRO A 66 -4.11 -11.67 7.35
CA PRO A 66 -5.41 -12.30 7.44
C PRO A 66 -6.06 -12.28 6.05
N VAL A 67 -6.52 -13.45 5.60
CA VAL A 67 -7.37 -13.53 4.42
C VAL A 67 -8.75 -13.06 4.85
N ALA A 68 -9.28 -12.04 4.18
CA ALA A 68 -10.63 -11.56 4.46
C ALA A 68 -11.65 -12.67 4.24
N GLY A 69 -12.53 -12.88 5.21
CA GLY A 69 -13.65 -13.81 5.08
C GLY A 69 -14.68 -13.31 4.08
N GLN A 70 -15.49 -14.22 3.53
CA GLN A 70 -16.56 -13.88 2.57
C GLN A 70 -17.50 -12.78 3.10
N GLN A 71 -17.84 -12.84 4.39
CA GLN A 71 -18.70 -11.84 5.02
C GLN A 71 -18.05 -10.46 5.13
N GLU A 72 -16.74 -10.39 5.38
CA GLU A 72 -16.00 -9.11 5.41
C GLU A 72 -15.94 -8.49 4.02
N ILE A 73 -15.76 -9.32 2.99
CA ILE A 73 -15.79 -8.90 1.58
C ILE A 73 -17.18 -8.35 1.23
N GLU A 74 -18.26 -9.08 1.52
CA GLU A 74 -19.63 -8.65 1.25
C GLU A 74 -19.99 -7.35 1.98
N SER A 75 -19.59 -7.24 3.25
CA SER A 75 -19.77 -6.03 4.04
C SER A 75 -19.05 -4.83 3.43
N ALA A 76 -17.81 -5.01 2.98
CA ALA A 76 -17.04 -3.95 2.32
C ALA A 76 -17.69 -3.50 1.00
N ILE A 77 -18.16 -4.45 0.17
CA ILE A 77 -18.87 -4.14 -1.08
C ILE A 77 -20.12 -3.29 -0.77
N LEU A 78 -20.98 -3.75 0.15
CA LEU A 78 -22.20 -3.05 0.53
C LEU A 78 -21.91 -1.64 1.07
N HIS A 79 -20.87 -1.50 1.89
CA HIS A 79 -20.45 -0.19 2.42
C HIS A 79 -20.12 0.80 1.29
N TRP A 80 -19.31 0.37 0.31
CA TRP A 80 -18.89 1.24 -0.80
C TRP A 80 -20.01 1.55 -1.79
N GLU A 81 -20.92 0.61 -2.06
CA GLU A 81 -22.12 0.86 -2.88
C GLU A 81 -23.02 1.92 -2.23
N GLN A 82 -23.23 1.83 -0.93
CA GLN A 82 -24.00 2.84 -0.18
C GLN A 82 -23.30 4.21 -0.17
N GLN A 83 -21.96 4.22 -0.09
CA GLN A 83 -21.19 5.45 -0.09
C GLN A 83 -21.25 6.17 -1.45
N ALA A 84 -21.22 5.42 -2.55
CA ALA A 84 -21.40 5.94 -3.91
C ALA A 84 -22.79 6.58 -4.12
N LEU A 85 -23.84 6.01 -3.51
CA LEU A 85 -25.20 6.59 -3.55
C LEU A 85 -25.31 7.90 -2.76
N LYS A 86 -24.54 8.05 -1.68
CA LYS A 86 -24.50 9.27 -0.85
C LYS A 86 -23.67 10.39 -1.48
N GLN A 87 -22.76 10.05 -2.38
CA GLN A 87 -21.88 11.01 -3.08
C GLN A 87 -21.93 10.74 -4.59
N PRO A 88 -23.01 11.17 -5.28
CA PRO A 88 -23.21 10.87 -6.71
C PRO A 88 -22.08 11.42 -7.60
N GLU A 89 -21.34 12.43 -7.15
CA GLU A 89 -20.16 12.99 -7.83
C GLU A 89 -18.97 12.00 -7.97
N LEU A 90 -18.96 10.91 -7.19
CA LEU A 90 -17.91 9.88 -7.21
C LEU A 90 -18.36 8.58 -7.91
N GLY A 91 -19.64 8.49 -8.31
CA GLY A 91 -20.19 7.37 -9.06
C GLY A 91 -19.88 7.55 -10.54
N GLY A 92 -18.92 6.78 -11.06
CA GLY A 92 -18.49 6.85 -12.47
C GLY A 92 -19.65 6.97 -13.46
N ASP A 93 -19.49 7.93 -14.38
CA ASP A 93 -20.43 8.30 -15.44
C ASP A 93 -21.05 7.08 -16.14
N LYS A 94 -22.33 6.81 -15.86
CA LYS A 94 -23.14 5.83 -16.58
C LYS A 94 -23.97 6.44 -17.71
N HIS A 95 -23.68 7.66 -18.17
CA HIS A 95 -24.45 8.32 -19.22
C HIS A 95 -23.62 8.62 -20.48
N GLN A 96 -23.13 7.57 -21.14
CA GLN A 96 -22.82 7.65 -22.58
C GLN A 96 -23.35 6.44 -23.35
N LYS A 97 -24.67 6.26 -23.32
CA LYS A 97 -25.36 5.39 -24.28
C LYS A 97 -26.79 5.83 -24.56
N ASP A 98 -26.95 7.08 -24.99
CA ASP A 98 -28.07 7.45 -25.85
C ASP A 98 -27.65 8.63 -26.74
N ARG A 99 -27.00 8.30 -27.85
CA ARG A 99 -26.92 9.20 -29.01
C ARG A 99 -28.13 8.89 -29.89
N ARG A 100 -29.10 9.80 -29.89
CA ARG A 100 -30.02 10.01 -31.01
C ARG A 100 -29.75 11.40 -31.58
#